data_AF-A0AAV4R1G4-F1
#
_entry.id   AF-A0AAV4R1G4-F1
#
_cell.length_a   1.000
_cell.length_b   1.000
_cell.length_c   1.000
_cell.angle_alpha   90.00
_cell.angle_beta   90.00
_cell.angle_gamma   90.00
#
_symmetry.space_group_name_H-M   'P 1'
#
loop_
_entity.id
_entity.type
_entity.pdbx_description
1 polymer ?
#
loop_
_entity_poly.entity_id
_entity_poly.type
_entity_poly.pdbx_seq_one_letter_code
_entity_poly.pdbx_strand_id
1 'polypeptide(L)'
;MLPSLLTLLYCSLCFRCSEFINNLTNEIEKFSPQEFGPCVQFDILKRKSKVDDILEDLENLFSKPSLFLIMLNFVTCVHHLGIILVVSWGYRHIIESLFYSVVHFICVTAVFWSAGSVPVALNKLNRIFYKKAHSRLLLLVLRKDESSRENCLRNQNLH
;
A
#
# COMPACT_ATOMS: atom_id res chain seq x y z
N MET A 1 2.35 -24.84 12.06
CA MET A 1 3.62 -24.08 12.07
C MET A 1 3.88 -23.33 10.76
N LEU A 2 3.71 -23.98 9.59
CA LEU A 2 3.77 -23.34 8.26
C LEU A 2 2.87 -22.09 8.10
N PRO A 3 1.59 -22.08 8.53
CA PRO A 3 0.72 -20.92 8.34
C PRO A 3 1.23 -19.67 9.05
N SER A 4 1.71 -19.82 10.28
CA SER A 4 2.24 -18.71 11.10
C SER A 4 3.51 -18.11 10.49
N LEU A 5 4.38 -18.94 9.92
CA LEU A 5 5.62 -18.51 9.25
C LEU A 5 5.32 -17.77 7.95
N LEU A 6 4.40 -18.29 7.13
CA LEU A 6 3.92 -17.63 5.92
C LEU A 6 3.24 -16.29 6.24
N THR A 7 2.42 -16.25 7.30
CA THR A 7 1.78 -15.02 7.78
C THR A 7 2.81 -13.99 8.25
N LEU A 8 3.83 -14.40 9.02
CA LEU A 8 4.89 -13.49 9.46
C LEU A 8 5.71 -12.94 8.30
N LEU A 9 6.04 -13.78 7.31
CA LEU A 9 6.72 -13.36 6.09
C LEU A 9 5.88 -12.34 5.31
N TYR A 10 4.59 -12.61 5.13
CA TYR A 10 3.67 -11.69 4.48
C TYR A 10 3.60 -10.35 5.21
N CYS A 11 3.34 -10.35 6.52
CA CYS A 11 3.28 -9.13 7.32
C CYS A 11 4.61 -8.36 7.30
N SER A 12 5.75 -9.06 7.36
CA SER A 12 7.08 -8.42 7.30
C SER A 12 7.31 -7.75 5.95
N LEU A 13 6.96 -8.42 4.85
CA LEU A 13 7.10 -7.87 3.50
C LEU A 13 6.17 -6.68 3.26
N CYS A 14 4.90 -6.77 3.67
CA CYS A 14 3.96 -5.64 3.62
C CYS A 14 4.48 -4.45 4.43
N PHE A 15 5.00 -4.68 5.64
CA PHE A 15 5.56 -3.63 6.48
C PHE A 15 6.76 -2.96 5.82
N ARG A 16 7.67 -3.74 5.24
CA ARG A 16 8.83 -3.22 4.50
C ARG A 16 8.43 -2.42 3.27
N CYS A 17 7.41 -2.85 2.53
CA CYS A 17 6.88 -2.11 1.39
C CYS A 17 6.28 -0.77 1.85
N SER A 18 5.47 -0.77 2.91
CA SER A 18 4.89 0.46 3.49
C SER A 18 5.97 1.42 3.97
N GLU A 19 7.02 0.93 4.64
CA GLU A 19 8.17 1.73 5.07
C GLU A 19 8.91 2.34 3.88
N PHE A 20 9.19 1.54 2.85
CA PHE A 20 9.85 2.01 1.62
C PHE A 20 9.03 3.08 0.90
N ILE A 21 7.73 2.87 0.73
CA ILE A 21 6.82 3.84 0.10
C ILE A 21 6.75 5.13 0.91
N ASN A 22 6.68 5.05 2.24
CA ASN A 22 6.68 6.23 3.10
C ASN A 22 8.00 7.01 3.01
N ASN A 23 9.13 6.33 3.00
CA ASN A 23 10.44 6.96 2.84
C ASN A 23 10.56 7.66 1.48
N LEU A 24 10.14 7.00 0.41
CA LEU A 24 10.09 7.58 -0.93
C LEU A 24 9.13 8.79 -0.98
N THR A 25 8.00 8.71 -0.30
CA THR A 25 7.03 9.83 -0.19
C THR A 25 7.66 11.03 0.51
N ASN A 26 8.36 10.80 1.63
CA ASN A 26 9.05 11.84 2.38
C ASN A 26 10.22 12.45 1.60
N GLU A 27 10.94 11.64 0.82
CA GLU A 27 11.99 12.12 -0.10
C GLU A 27 11.37 13.02 -1.18
N ILE A 28 10.25 12.60 -1.76
CA ILE A 28 9.51 13.39 -2.73
C ILE A 28 9.03 14.70 -2.14
N GLU A 29 8.49 14.71 -0.92
CA GLU A 29 8.01 15.92 -0.25
C GLU A 29 9.11 16.98 -0.09
N LYS A 30 10.37 16.57 0.11
CA LYS A 30 11.51 17.49 0.28
C LYS A 30 11.97 18.15 -1.01
N PHE A 31 11.76 17.54 -2.18
CA PHE A 31 12.17 18.16 -3.44
C PHE A 31 11.39 19.45 -3.73
N SER A 32 12.10 20.50 -4.14
CA SER A 32 11.46 21.66 -4.74
C SER A 32 10.87 21.30 -6.12
N PRO A 33 9.84 22.02 -6.61
CA PRO A 33 9.27 21.79 -7.95
C PRO A 33 10.27 21.93 -9.09
N GLN A 34 11.38 22.62 -8.86
CA GLN A 34 12.45 22.89 -9.83
C GLN A 34 13.42 21.70 -9.93
N GLU A 35 13.69 21.04 -8.80
CA GLU A 35 14.55 19.84 -8.71
C GLU A 35 13.83 18.55 -9.13
N PHE A 36 12.50 18.58 -9.20
CA PHE A 36 11.67 17.43 -9.60
C PHE A 36 11.69 17.16 -11.12
N GLY A 37 12.90 16.98 -11.65
CA GLY A 37 13.28 16.74 -13.05
C GLY A 37 12.64 15.50 -13.69
N PRO A 38 12.66 15.35 -15.04
CA PRO A 38 12.12 14.16 -15.71
C PRO A 38 12.94 12.91 -15.35
N CYS A 39 14.25 13.06 -15.14
CA CYS A 39 15.12 11.99 -14.65
C CYS A 39 14.73 11.53 -13.24
N VAL A 40 14.45 12.47 -12.34
CA VAL A 40 14.00 12.18 -10.96
C VAL A 40 12.63 11.51 -10.97
N GLN A 41 11.71 11.98 -11.82
CA GLN A 41 10.40 11.36 -12.00
C GLN A 41 10.52 9.92 -12.50
N PHE A 42 11.38 9.67 -13.49
CA PHE A 42 11.62 8.33 -14.04
C PHE A 42 12.23 7.39 -12.99
N ASP A 43 13.21 7.85 -12.21
CA ASP A 43 13.81 7.06 -11.13
C ASP A 43 12.81 6.70 -10.04
N ILE A 44 11.95 7.64 -9.65
CA ILE A 44 10.87 7.39 -8.69
C ILE A 44 9.88 6.37 -9.28
N LEU A 45 9.47 6.54 -10.53
CA LEU A 45 8.53 5.63 -11.20
C LEU A 45 9.10 4.21 -11.31
N LYS A 46 10.41 4.10 -11.61
CA LYS A 46 11.13 2.82 -11.67
C LYS A 46 11.21 2.14 -10.31
N ARG A 47 11.51 2.90 -9.24
CA ARG A 47 11.50 2.36 -7.86
C ARG A 47 10.11 1.93 -7.42
N LYS A 48 9.08 2.71 -7.77
CA LYS A 48 7.70 2.37 -7.50
C LYS A 48 7.26 1.11 -8.26
N SER A 49 7.56 1.01 -9.56
CA SER A 49 7.24 -0.18 -10.37
C SER A 49 7.82 -1.46 -9.77
N LYS A 50 9.06 -1.43 -9.26
CA LYS A 50 9.63 -2.61 -8.57
C LYS A 50 8.84 -3.01 -7.33
N VAL A 51 8.29 -2.04 -6.59
CA VAL A 51 7.46 -2.31 -5.41
C VAL A 51 6.12 -2.87 -5.83
N ASP A 52 5.51 -2.31 -6.87
CA ASP A 52 4.26 -2.79 -7.45
C ASP A 52 4.40 -4.25 -7.96
N ASP A 53 5.51 -4.59 -8.64
CA ASP A 53 5.81 -5.95 -9.10
C ASP A 53 5.93 -6.94 -7.93
N ILE A 54 6.66 -6.57 -6.86
CA ILE A 54 6.81 -7.41 -5.65
C ILE A 54 5.46 -7.60 -4.95
N LEU A 55 4.63 -6.55 -4.91
CA LEU A 55 3.28 -6.61 -4.35
C LEU A 55 2.36 -7.52 -5.16
N GLU A 56 2.43 -7.46 -6.48
CA GLU A 56 1.66 -8.31 -7.38
C GLU A 56 2.07 -9.79 -7.24
N ASP A 57 3.38 -10.07 -7.15
CA ASP A 57 3.88 -11.41 -6.87
C ASP A 57 3.41 -11.91 -5.50
N LEU A 58 3.41 -11.05 -4.48
CA LEU A 58 2.89 -11.38 -3.16
C LEU A 58 1.38 -11.61 -3.18
N GLU A 59 0.60 -10.77 -3.83
CA GLU A 59 -0.83 -11.00 -3.97
C GLU A 59 -1.11 -12.30 -4.73
N ASN A 60 -0.37 -12.61 -5.80
CA ASN A 60 -0.56 -13.87 -6.53
C ASN A 60 -0.18 -15.10 -5.70
N LEU A 61 0.90 -15.00 -4.92
CA LEU A 61 1.36 -16.08 -4.04
C LEU A 61 0.41 -16.28 -2.85
N PHE A 62 -0.14 -15.20 -2.31
CA PHE A 62 -0.93 -15.21 -1.07
C PHE A 62 -2.44 -15.14 -1.29
N SER A 63 -2.95 -14.76 -2.45
CA SER A 63 -4.39 -14.64 -2.76
C SER A 63 -5.11 -15.97 -2.57
N LYS A 64 -4.57 -17.04 -3.16
CA LYS A 64 -5.15 -18.39 -3.03
C LYS A 64 -5.02 -18.93 -1.59
N PRO A 65 -3.84 -18.99 -0.95
CA PRO A 65 -3.73 -19.50 0.40
C PRO A 65 -4.43 -18.64 1.46
N SER A 66 -4.50 -17.32 1.30
CA SER A 66 -5.23 -16.45 2.24
C SER A 66 -6.74 -16.72 2.17
N LEU A 67 -7.32 -16.84 0.97
CA LEU A 67 -8.72 -17.25 0.79
C LEU A 67 -9.02 -18.60 1.46
N PHE A 68 -8.14 -19.58 1.26
CA PHE A 68 -8.27 -20.89 1.91
C PHE A 68 -8.17 -20.79 3.43
N LEU A 69 -7.24 -20.00 3.97
CA LEU A 69 -7.10 -19.79 5.42
C LEU A 69 -8.32 -19.07 6.01
N ILE A 70 -8.90 -18.10 5.32
CA ILE A 70 -10.10 -17.39 5.76
C ILE A 70 -11.30 -18.34 5.78
N MET A 71 -11.50 -19.11 4.70
CA MET A 71 -12.55 -20.12 4.62
C MET A 71 -12.39 -21.18 5.72
N LEU A 72 -11.17 -21.66 5.96
CA LEU A 72 -10.88 -22.64 6.99
C LEU A 72 -11.16 -22.08 8.39
N ASN A 73 -10.79 -20.83 8.66
CA ASN A 73 -11.10 -20.16 9.92
C ASN A 73 -12.61 -19.96 10.10
N PHE A 74 -13.32 -19.54 9.05
CA PHE A 74 -14.77 -19.38 9.09
C PHE A 74 -15.47 -20.71 9.38
N VAL A 75 -15.09 -21.78 8.68
CA VAL A 75 -15.59 -23.13 8.91
C VAL A 75 -15.27 -23.61 10.32
N THR A 76 -14.06 -23.33 10.82
CA THR A 76 -13.65 -23.71 12.19
C THR A 76 -14.47 -22.97 13.25
N CYS A 77 -14.71 -21.67 13.07
CA CYS A 77 -15.56 -20.88 13.96
C CYS A 77 -17.01 -21.35 13.94
N VAL A 78 -17.58 -21.62 12.76
CA VAL A 78 -18.94 -22.16 12.60
C VAL A 78 -19.05 -23.54 13.23
N HIS A 79 -18.04 -24.38 13.09
CA HIS A 79 -17.98 -25.71 13.70
C HIS A 79 -17.97 -25.62 15.23
N HIS A 80 -17.12 -24.77 15.81
CA HIS A 80 -17.08 -24.57 17.26
C HIS A 80 -18.37 -23.95 17.80
N LEU A 81 -18.96 -22.98 17.09
CA LEU A 81 -20.27 -22.42 17.44
C LEU A 81 -21.37 -23.47 17.39
N GLY A 82 -21.37 -24.34 16.37
CA GLY A 82 -22.29 -25.46 16.26
C GLY A 82 -22.14 -26.47 17.40
N ILE A 83 -20.91 -26.80 17.80
CA ILE A 83 -20.65 -27.67 18.96
C ILE A 83 -21.13 -27.02 20.26
N ILE A 84 -20.86 -25.74 20.47
CA ILE A 84 -21.33 -24.98 21.65
C ILE A 84 -22.87 -24.96 21.71
N LEU A 85 -23.54 -24.86 20.57
CA LEU A 85 -25.01 -24.80 20.51
C LEU A 85 -25.67 -26.16 20.75
N VAL A 86 -25.04 -27.26 20.32
CA VAL A 86 -25.62 -28.60 20.30
C VAL A 86 -25.21 -29.44 21.50
N VAL A 87 -24.01 -29.24 22.06
CA VAL A 87 -23.45 -30.12 23.10
C VAL A 87 -23.25 -29.34 24.40
N SER A 88 -23.82 -29.82 25.51
CA SER A 88 -23.62 -29.21 26.84
C SER A 88 -22.22 -29.50 27.36
N TRP A 89 -21.24 -28.70 26.93
CA TRP A 89 -19.87 -28.79 27.40
C TRP A 89 -19.72 -28.07 28.75
N GLY A 90 -18.81 -28.57 29.60
CA GLY A 90 -18.44 -27.85 30.81
C GLY A 90 -17.86 -26.48 30.47
N TYR A 91 -18.13 -25.47 31.32
CA TYR A 91 -17.70 -24.07 31.14
C TYR A 91 -16.24 -23.91 30.70
N ARG A 92 -15.35 -24.79 31.16
CA ARG A 92 -13.92 -24.79 30.83
C ARG A 92 -13.65 -24.95 29.33
N HIS A 93 -14.32 -25.87 28.65
CA HIS A 93 -14.08 -26.11 27.22
C HIS A 93 -14.70 -25.03 26.33
N ILE A 94 -15.80 -24.42 26.78
CA ILE A 94 -16.43 -23.29 26.09
C ILE A 94 -15.48 -22.08 26.11
N ILE A 95 -14.88 -21.78 27.27
CA ILE A 95 -13.92 -20.68 27.43
C ILE A 95 -12.68 -20.91 26.57
N GLU A 96 -12.14 -22.13 26.56
CA GLU A 96 -10.96 -22.47 25.76
C GLU A 96 -11.22 -22.33 24.24
N SER A 97 -12.35 -22.86 23.77
CA SER A 97 -12.80 -22.72 22.37
C SER A 97 -12.98 -21.26 21.95
N LEU A 98 -13.59 -20.44 22.80
CA LEU A 98 -13.77 -19.00 22.55
C LEU A 98 -12.42 -18.29 22.46
N PHE A 99 -11.49 -18.61 23.36
CA PHE A 99 -10.16 -18.01 23.36
C PHE A 99 -9.40 -18.33 22.06
N TYR A 100 -9.40 -19.59 21.61
CA TYR A 100 -8.78 -19.96 20.34
C TYR A 100 -9.41 -19.23 19.15
N SER A 101 -10.74 -19.14 19.11
CA SER A 101 -11.46 -18.42 18.04
C SER A 101 -11.10 -16.94 17.99
N VAL A 102 -11.01 -16.28 19.16
CA VAL A 102 -10.63 -14.86 19.26
C VAL A 102 -9.19 -14.64 18.80
N VAL A 103 -8.25 -15.47 19.23
CA VAL A 103 -6.84 -15.35 18.82
C VAL A 103 -6.70 -15.52 17.30
N HIS A 104 -7.39 -16.50 16.73
CA HIS A 104 -7.42 -16.71 15.28
C HIS A 104 -8.01 -15.51 14.53
N PHE A 105 -9.11 -14.95 15.03
CA PHE A 105 -9.75 -13.78 14.45
C PHE A 105 -8.83 -12.54 14.48
N ILE A 106 -8.14 -12.30 15.60
CA ILE A 106 -7.16 -11.21 15.72
C ILE A 106 -6.02 -11.39 14.72
N CYS A 107 -5.46 -12.59 14.59
CA CYS A 107 -4.41 -12.86 13.62
C CYS A 107 -4.85 -12.59 12.17
N VAL A 108 -6.02 -13.06 11.77
CA VAL A 108 -6.57 -12.83 10.42
C VAL A 108 -6.80 -11.33 10.19
N THR A 109 -7.37 -10.64 11.18
CA THR A 109 -7.61 -9.19 11.10
C THR A 109 -6.32 -8.40 10.97
N ALA A 110 -5.26 -8.77 11.69
CA ALA A 110 -3.95 -8.12 11.59
C ALA A 110 -3.30 -8.30 10.21
N VAL A 111 -3.49 -9.47 9.58
CA VAL A 111 -3.04 -9.73 8.21
C VAL A 111 -3.77 -8.85 7.21
N PHE A 112 -5.10 -8.80 7.30
CA PHE A 112 -5.92 -7.91 6.46
C PHE A 112 -5.57 -6.44 6.64
N TRP A 113 -5.31 -6.02 7.88
CA TRP A 113 -4.89 -4.66 8.18
C TRP A 113 -3.55 -4.32 7.52
N SER A 114 -2.58 -5.23 7.62
CA SER A 114 -1.26 -5.07 7.02
C SER A 114 -1.34 -5.04 5.50
N ALA A 115 -2.11 -5.97 4.90
CA ALA A 115 -2.40 -6.01 3.47
C ALA A 115 -3.04 -4.70 2.99
N GLY A 116 -4.03 -4.18 3.73
CA GLY A 116 -4.73 -2.94 3.40
C GLY A 116 -3.91 -1.67 3.61
N SER A 117 -2.88 -1.69 4.47
CA SER A 117 -2.02 -0.54 4.71
C SER A 117 -1.13 -0.18 3.51
N VAL A 118 -0.71 -1.19 2.73
CA VAL A 118 0.18 -1.01 1.58
C VAL A 118 -0.48 -0.24 0.43
N PRO A 119 -1.68 -0.59 -0.06
CA PRO A 119 -2.35 0.17 -1.13
C PRO A 119 -2.70 1.59 -0.68
N VAL A 120 -2.98 1.82 0.62
CA VAL A 120 -3.21 3.17 1.16
C VAL A 120 -1.95 4.03 1.06
N ALA A 121 -0.79 3.50 1.47
CA ALA A 121 0.49 4.19 1.36
C ALA A 121 0.85 4.47 -0.12
N LEU A 122 0.64 3.50 -1.00
CA LEU A 122 0.88 3.63 -2.44
C LEU A 122 0.00 4.70 -3.09
N ASN A 123 -1.27 4.77 -2.70
CA ASN A 123 -2.20 5.76 -3.22
C ASN A 123 -1.82 7.18 -2.76
N LYS A 124 -1.33 7.33 -1.52
CA LYS A 124 -0.77 8.61 -1.03
C LYS A 124 0.44 9.05 -1.85
N LEU A 125 1.38 8.14 -2.14
CA LEU A 125 2.53 8.41 -2.99
C LEU A 125 2.10 8.93 -4.38
N ASN A 126 1.17 8.23 -5.04
CA ASN A 126 0.66 8.61 -6.36
C ASN A 126 0.07 10.01 -6.37
N ARG A 127 -0.74 10.34 -5.36
CA ARG A 127 -1.37 11.65 -5.23
C ARG A 127 -0.34 12.78 -5.08
N ILE A 128 0.69 12.58 -4.25
CA ILE A 128 1.75 13.59 -4.05
C ILE A 128 2.61 13.72 -5.31
N PHE A 129 2.97 12.60 -5.93
CA PHE A 129 3.69 12.58 -7.19
C PHE A 129 2.95 13.37 -8.29
N TYR A 130 1.66 13.07 -8.50
CA TYR A 130 0.84 13.72 -9.52
C TYR A 130 0.70 15.22 -9.25
N LYS A 131 0.48 15.60 -7.99
CA LYS A 131 0.41 17.01 -7.59
C LYS A 131 1.71 17.75 -7.93
N LYS A 132 2.87 17.20 -7.59
CA LYS A 132 4.17 17.83 -7.87
C LYS A 132 4.51 17.85 -9.37
N ALA A 133 4.24 16.76 -10.09
CA ALA A 133 4.43 16.70 -11.53
C ALA A 133 3.59 17.78 -12.25
N HIS A 134 2.32 17.93 -11.86
CA HIS A 134 1.41 18.91 -12.45
C HIS A 134 1.82 20.35 -12.12
N SER A 135 2.26 20.65 -10.88
CA SER A 135 2.78 21.97 -10.52
C SER A 135 4.02 22.35 -11.33
N ARG A 136 4.93 21.40 -11.58
CA ARG A 136 6.12 21.63 -12.41
C ARG A 136 5.75 21.90 -13.87
N LEU A 137 4.78 21.16 -14.40
CA LEU A 137 4.31 21.35 -15.78
C LEU A 137 3.69 22.74 -15.96
N LEU A 138 2.89 23.20 -15.00
CA LEU A 138 2.35 24.56 -14.98
C LEU A 138 3.46 25.64 -14.93
N LEU A 139 4.48 25.47 -14.09
CA LEU A 139 5.62 26.39 -14.04
C LEU A 139 6.39 26.46 -15.36
N LEU A 140 6.56 25.33 -16.06
CA LEU A 140 7.22 25.29 -17.36
C LEU A 140 6.39 25.98 -18.45
N VAL A 141 5.06 25.80 -18.44
CA VAL A 141 4.15 26.49 -19.37
C VAL A 141 4.17 27.99 -19.13
N LEU A 142 4.06 28.44 -17.88
CA LEU A 142 4.12 29.87 -17.53
C LEU A 142 5.45 30.50 -17.93
N ARG A 143 6.58 29.82 -17.66
CA ARG A 143 7.91 30.28 -18.09
C ARG A 143 8.03 30.37 -19.61
N LYS A 144 7.44 29.42 -20.33
CA LYS A 144 7.43 29.44 -21.81
C LYS A 144 6.59 30.61 -22.33
N ASP A 145 5.44 30.89 -21.73
CA ASP A 145 4.57 32.00 -22.11
C ASP A 145 5.16 33.37 -21.80
N GLU A 146 5.90 33.51 -20.69
CA GLU A 146 6.69 34.72 -20.41
C GLU A 146 7.80 34.93 -21.44
N SER A 147 8.58 33.89 -21.73
CA SER A 147 9.66 33.97 -22.73
C SER A 147 9.11 34.29 -24.14
N SER A 148 7.95 33.74 -24.50
CA SER A 148 7.27 34.08 -25.75
C SER A 148 6.74 35.52 -25.78
N ARG A 149 6.22 36.03 -24.66
CA ARG A 149 5.77 37.44 -24.55
C ARG A 149 6.94 38.42 -24.62
N GLU A 150 8.04 38.15 -23.93
CA GLU A 150 9.25 38.98 -23.99
C GLU A 150 9.85 39.05 -25.40
N ASN A 151 9.85 37.93 -26.14
CA ASN A 151 10.31 37.91 -27.53
C ASN A 151 9.39 38.72 -28.47
N CYS A 152 8.08 38.72 -28.23
CA CYS A 152 7.13 39.53 -29.01
C CYS A 152 7.34 41.03 -28.78
N LEU A 153 7.49 41.43 -27.51
CA LEU A 153 7.77 42.83 -27.11
C LEU A 153 9.14 43.30 -27.62
N ARG A 154 10.15 42.43 -27.65
CA ARG A 154 11.47 42.77 -28.22
C ARG A 154 11.39 43.03 -29.72
N ASN A 155 10.63 42.22 -30.47
CA ASN A 155 10.50 42.39 -31.92
C ASN A 155 9.68 43.63 -32.33
N GLN A 156 8.78 44.12 -31.47
CA GLN A 156 8.04 45.37 -31.73
C GLN A 156 8.86 46.64 -31.47
N ASN A 157 9.89 46.60 -30.61
CA ASN A 157 10.74 47.75 -30.31
C ASN A 157 11.94 47.92 -31.28
N LEU A 158 12.08 47.04 -32.27
CA LEU A 158 13.14 47.07 -33.28
C LEU A 158 12.67 47.62 -34.65
N HIS A 159 11.41 48.07 -34.73
CA HIS A 159 10.79 48.71 -35.90
C HIS A 159 10.36 50.13 -35.56
#